data_AF-A0A817FEC0-F1
#
_entry.id   AF-A0A817FEC0-F1
#
_cell.length_a   1.000
_cell.length_b   1.000
_cell.length_c   1.000
_cell.angle_alpha   90.00
_cell.angle_beta   90.00
_cell.angle_gamma   90.00
#
_symmetry.space_group_name_H-M   'P 1'
#
loop_
_entity.id
_entity.type
_entity.pdbx_description
1 polymer ?
#
loop_
_entity_poly.entity_id
_entity_poly.type
_entity_poly.pdbx_seq_one_letter_code
_entity_poly.pdbx_strand_id
1 'polypeptide(L)'
;MSFKRKKRLQLPNESLQCHNRGDLSNKNTNITTQDFAKTECLDNSESVCNGLQEQCTQLSYLYTCPETCGVCKAICKDYNANCFNEDSQCTINENHAKECPKTCATCDVCEDLIDSSICENKKSDCADNHMKYVCKKTCKYCEDTCNDVASNELCKSHVSRGDCENNEAVKRMCRKSCNFCEIEQC
;
A
#
# COMPACT_ATOMS: atom_id res chain seq x y z
N MET A 1 29.97 0.63 -57.14
CA MET A 1 29.29 1.79 -56.51
C MET A 1 29.48 1.72 -55.01
N SER A 2 29.66 2.88 -54.40
CA SER A 2 30.43 3.14 -53.17
C SER A 2 29.88 2.57 -51.87
N PHE A 3 30.82 2.17 -51.01
CA PHE A 3 30.67 2.00 -49.57
C PHE A 3 30.20 3.31 -48.91
N LYS A 4 29.24 3.24 -47.98
CA LYS A 4 29.08 4.22 -46.90
C LYS A 4 28.87 3.51 -45.56
N ARG A 5 29.98 3.38 -44.82
CA ARG A 5 29.99 3.14 -43.37
C ARG A 5 29.41 4.37 -42.68
N LYS A 6 28.35 4.22 -41.87
CA LYS A 6 27.93 5.27 -40.93
C LYS A 6 28.73 5.13 -39.63
N LYS A 7 29.45 6.20 -39.31
CA LYS A 7 30.33 6.41 -38.15
C LYS A 7 29.52 6.41 -36.85
N ARG A 8 30.08 5.78 -35.81
CA ARG A 8 29.81 6.08 -34.40
C ARG A 8 30.00 7.58 -34.17
N LEU A 9 29.02 8.21 -33.51
CA LEU A 9 29.21 9.46 -32.79
C LEU A 9 29.07 9.13 -31.31
N GLN A 10 30.18 9.32 -30.61
CA GLN A 10 30.35 9.18 -29.18
C GLN A 10 30.38 10.61 -28.64
N LEU A 11 29.45 10.94 -27.75
CA LEU A 11 29.40 12.21 -27.02
C LEU A 11 29.18 11.92 -25.53
N PRO A 12 29.63 12.83 -24.65
CA PRO A 12 30.48 12.50 -23.52
C PRO A 12 29.73 12.25 -22.19
N ASN A 13 30.45 11.60 -21.28
CA ASN A 13 30.20 11.56 -19.84
C ASN A 13 30.01 12.99 -19.30
N GLU A 14 28.81 13.30 -18.82
CA GLU A 14 28.60 14.35 -17.83
C GLU A 14 27.93 13.73 -16.61
N SER A 15 28.74 13.55 -15.57
CA SER A 15 28.35 13.26 -14.20
C SER A 15 27.43 14.37 -13.68
N LEU A 16 26.12 14.12 -13.62
CA LEU A 16 25.19 15.02 -12.94
C LEU A 16 25.28 14.83 -11.43
N GLN A 17 25.78 15.86 -10.75
CA GLN A 17 25.87 15.98 -9.30
C GLN A 17 24.52 16.42 -8.72
N CYS A 18 23.97 15.63 -7.79
CA CYS A 18 22.80 15.99 -6.98
C CYS A 18 23.10 17.25 -6.16
N HIS A 19 22.44 18.36 -6.46
CA HIS A 19 22.55 19.58 -5.68
C HIS A 19 21.53 19.59 -4.54
N ASN A 20 22.03 19.56 -3.31
CA ASN A 20 21.27 19.96 -2.12
C ASN A 20 20.97 21.46 -2.18
N ARG A 21 19.71 21.85 -2.02
CA ARG A 21 19.33 23.19 -1.57
C ARG A 21 18.30 23.09 -0.45
N GLY A 22 18.76 23.45 0.75
CA GLY A 22 17.93 23.59 1.93
C GLY A 22 17.06 24.86 1.92
N ASP A 23 16.00 24.74 2.70
CA ASP A 23 15.30 25.72 3.54
C ASP A 23 15.09 27.16 3.07
N LEU A 24 13.82 27.58 3.09
CA LEU A 24 13.38 28.69 3.95
C LEU A 24 11.85 28.76 4.12
N SER A 25 11.49 28.94 5.38
CA SER A 25 10.18 28.99 6.04
C SER A 25 9.35 30.24 5.73
N ASN A 26 8.00 30.17 5.72
CA ASN A 26 7.15 31.11 6.48
C ASN A 26 5.63 30.81 6.53
N LYS A 27 5.16 30.60 7.76
CA LYS A 27 3.97 31.15 8.46
C LYS A 27 2.51 30.88 8.01
N ASN A 28 1.82 30.30 9.00
CA ASN A 28 0.53 30.66 9.58
C ASN A 28 -0.73 30.61 8.70
N THR A 29 -1.52 29.54 8.88
CA THR A 29 -2.98 29.67 9.05
C THR A 29 -3.48 28.67 10.08
N ASN A 30 -4.42 29.14 10.91
CA ASN A 30 -5.01 28.46 12.07
C ASN A 30 -5.62 27.09 11.72
N ILE A 31 -5.17 26.04 12.40
CA ILE A 31 -5.82 24.72 12.39
C ILE A 31 -6.50 24.55 13.75
N THR A 32 -7.75 24.97 13.84
CA THR A 32 -8.70 24.43 14.82
C THR A 32 -9.60 23.46 14.08
N THR A 33 -9.23 22.20 14.07
CA THR A 33 -10.14 21.08 13.82
C THR A 33 -9.63 19.92 14.66
N GLN A 34 -10.28 19.80 15.82
CA GLN A 34 -10.57 18.57 16.55
C GLN A 34 -9.49 17.49 16.50
N ASP A 35 -8.83 17.35 17.65
CA ASP A 35 -8.18 16.12 18.08
C ASP A 35 -9.03 14.92 17.64
N PHE A 36 -8.59 14.22 16.60
CA PHE A 36 -8.82 12.79 16.51
C PHE A 36 -8.18 12.25 17.78
N ALA A 37 -9.00 12.09 18.83
CA ALA A 37 -8.61 11.39 20.03
C ALA A 37 -7.89 10.14 19.55
N LYS A 38 -6.59 10.07 19.87
CA LYS A 38 -5.73 8.96 19.52
C LYS A 38 -6.38 7.72 20.13
N THR A 39 -7.25 7.06 19.36
CA THR A 39 -7.95 5.86 19.82
C THR A 39 -6.85 4.88 20.11
N GLU A 40 -6.76 4.50 21.37
CA GLU A 40 -5.75 3.55 21.82
C GLU A 40 -6.01 2.25 21.07
N CYS A 41 -5.02 1.78 20.34
CA CYS A 41 -5.12 0.53 19.61
C CYS A 41 -4.91 -0.60 20.62
N LEU A 42 -6.02 -1.20 21.04
CA LEU A 42 -6.09 -2.20 22.11
C LEU A 42 -6.92 -3.38 21.62
N ASP A 43 -6.69 -4.53 22.23
CA ASP A 43 -7.55 -5.68 22.05
C ASP A 43 -8.96 -5.42 22.60
N ASN A 44 -9.98 -5.85 21.86
CA ASN A 44 -11.37 -5.70 22.30
C ASN A 44 -11.71 -6.62 23.50
N SER A 45 -11.00 -7.73 23.65
CA SER A 45 -11.17 -8.67 24.76
C SER A 45 -9.89 -9.46 25.02
N GLU A 46 -9.20 -9.12 26.10
CA GLU A 46 -7.94 -9.78 26.52
C GLU A 46 -8.11 -11.31 26.66
N SER A 47 -9.24 -11.76 27.22
CA SER A 47 -9.52 -13.19 27.37
C SER A 47 -9.77 -13.94 26.06
N VAL A 48 -10.25 -13.25 25.02
CA VAL A 48 -10.44 -13.83 23.67
C VAL A 48 -9.12 -13.82 22.91
N CYS A 49 -8.31 -12.78 23.06
CA CYS A 49 -7.08 -12.60 22.29
C CYS A 49 -5.92 -13.45 22.82
N ASN A 50 -5.90 -13.72 24.14
CA ASN A 50 -4.90 -14.57 24.78
C ASN A 50 -4.93 -16.01 24.22
N GLY A 51 -3.87 -16.40 23.51
CA GLY A 51 -3.66 -17.76 22.99
C GLY A 51 -4.14 -18.00 21.56
N LEU A 52 -4.64 -16.98 20.85
CA LEU A 52 -5.14 -17.10 19.48
C LEU A 52 -4.25 -16.41 18.42
N GLN A 53 -2.95 -16.29 18.69
CA GLN A 53 -1.98 -15.63 17.79
C GLN A 53 -1.98 -16.23 16.37
N GLU A 54 -2.16 -17.55 16.24
CA GLU A 54 -2.21 -18.19 14.92
C GLU A 54 -3.44 -17.80 14.08
N GLN A 55 -4.47 -17.22 14.72
CA GLN A 55 -5.69 -16.73 14.06
C GLN A 55 -5.55 -15.30 13.54
N CYS A 56 -4.44 -14.61 13.80
CA CYS A 56 -4.21 -13.25 13.32
C CYS A 56 -4.18 -13.11 11.79
N THR A 57 -4.11 -14.22 11.06
CA THR A 57 -4.30 -14.26 9.61
C THR A 57 -5.77 -14.38 9.20
N GLN A 58 -6.73 -14.18 10.11
CA GLN A 58 -8.15 -14.07 9.82
C GLN A 58 -8.58 -12.63 10.12
N LEU A 59 -9.33 -12.00 9.19
CA LEU A 59 -9.75 -10.60 9.35
C LEU A 59 -10.51 -10.36 10.66
N SER A 60 -11.44 -11.24 11.03
CA SER A 60 -12.21 -11.08 12.28
C SER A 60 -11.30 -10.94 13.51
N TYR A 61 -10.26 -11.76 13.61
CA TYR A 61 -9.29 -11.72 14.72
C TYR A 61 -8.33 -10.55 14.61
N LEU A 62 -7.89 -10.22 13.40
CA LEU A 62 -7.00 -9.09 13.12
C LEU A 62 -7.53 -7.77 13.70
N TYR A 63 -8.84 -7.52 13.57
CA TYR A 63 -9.47 -6.29 14.07
C TYR A 63 -10.08 -6.43 15.48
N THR A 64 -10.33 -7.66 15.94
CA THR A 64 -10.76 -7.90 17.34
C THR A 64 -9.59 -7.82 18.31
N CYS A 65 -8.41 -8.25 17.86
CA CYS A 65 -7.19 -8.41 18.66
C CYS A 65 -5.99 -7.70 18.03
N PRO A 66 -6.09 -6.39 17.70
CA PRO A 66 -5.05 -5.69 16.95
C PRO A 66 -3.73 -5.56 17.73
N GLU A 67 -3.75 -5.57 19.06
CA GLU A 67 -2.54 -5.51 19.87
C GLU A 67 -1.83 -6.86 19.89
N THR A 68 -2.58 -7.92 20.24
CA THR A 68 -2.07 -9.30 20.22
C THR A 68 -1.52 -9.69 18.85
N CYS A 69 -2.18 -9.27 17.76
CA CYS A 69 -1.74 -9.56 16.41
C CYS A 69 -0.59 -8.66 15.92
N GLY A 70 -0.25 -7.60 16.64
CA GLY A 70 0.81 -6.67 16.26
C GLY A 70 0.39 -5.55 15.30
N VAL A 71 -0.89 -5.49 14.90
CA VAL A 71 -1.48 -4.45 14.03
C VAL A 71 -1.27 -3.05 14.58
N CYS A 72 -1.32 -2.91 15.91
CA CYS A 72 -1.11 -1.61 16.55
C CYS A 72 0.26 -1.01 16.25
N LYS A 73 1.27 -1.85 15.98
CA LYS A 73 2.64 -1.44 15.63
C LYS A 73 2.81 -1.08 14.15
N ALA A 74 1.91 -1.54 13.28
CA ALA A 74 1.97 -1.23 11.85
C ALA A 74 1.76 0.27 11.62
N ILE A 75 2.58 0.83 10.73
CA ILE A 75 2.50 2.22 10.28
C ILE A 75 1.27 2.39 9.38
N CYS A 76 1.06 1.39 8.53
CA CYS A 76 0.05 1.38 7.49
C CYS A 76 -1.01 0.33 7.80
N LYS A 77 -2.16 0.77 8.30
CA LYS A 77 -3.26 -0.11 8.68
C LYS A 77 -4.61 0.51 8.36
N ASP A 78 -5.56 -0.37 8.10
CA ASP A 78 -6.96 -0.01 8.04
C ASP A 78 -7.56 0.03 9.45
N TYR A 79 -8.57 0.88 9.65
CA TYR A 79 -9.24 1.08 10.93
C TYR A 79 -10.59 0.36 11.01
N ASN A 80 -11.00 -0.32 9.93
CA ASN A 80 -12.27 -1.04 9.85
C ASN A 80 -12.06 -2.43 9.22
N ALA A 81 -12.73 -3.44 9.77
CA ALA A 81 -12.66 -4.82 9.28
C ALA A 81 -13.23 -5.02 7.87
N ASN A 82 -14.15 -4.15 7.45
CA ASN A 82 -14.81 -4.25 6.15
C ASN A 82 -13.92 -3.77 5.00
N CYS A 83 -12.85 -3.02 5.29
CA CYS A 83 -11.98 -2.41 4.27
C CYS A 83 -11.55 -3.42 3.20
N PHE A 84 -11.00 -4.57 3.61
CA PHE A 84 -10.50 -5.59 2.68
C PHE A 84 -11.56 -6.09 1.68
N ASN A 85 -12.83 -6.13 2.08
CA ASN A 85 -13.92 -6.65 1.25
C ASN A 85 -14.61 -5.55 0.42
N GLU A 86 -14.29 -4.29 0.66
CA GLU A 86 -15.00 -3.12 0.11
C GLU A 86 -14.07 -2.21 -0.71
N ASP A 87 -13.01 -2.75 -1.31
CA ASP A 87 -12.02 -1.98 -2.10
C ASP A 87 -12.65 -1.08 -3.18
N SER A 88 -13.81 -1.46 -3.74
CA SER A 88 -14.59 -0.63 -4.67
C SER A 88 -14.98 0.74 -4.09
N GLN A 89 -15.19 0.84 -2.78
CA GLN A 89 -15.53 2.08 -2.08
C GLN A 89 -14.40 3.11 -2.16
N CYS A 90 -13.14 2.67 -2.32
CA CYS A 90 -12.00 3.57 -2.49
C CYS A 90 -12.15 4.50 -3.71
N THR A 91 -12.94 4.10 -4.72
CA THR A 91 -13.12 4.86 -5.96
C THR A 91 -14.26 5.87 -5.94
N ILE A 92 -15.14 5.80 -4.92
CA ILE A 92 -16.38 6.58 -4.83
C ILE A 92 -16.59 7.30 -3.49
N ASN A 93 -15.97 6.81 -2.41
CA ASN A 93 -16.21 7.29 -1.06
C ASN A 93 -14.90 7.74 -0.40
N GLU A 94 -14.70 9.06 -0.33
CA GLU A 94 -13.50 9.66 0.28
C GLU A 94 -13.34 9.33 1.77
N ASN A 95 -14.43 9.13 2.51
CA ASN A 95 -14.34 8.74 3.92
C ASN A 95 -13.82 7.30 4.06
N HIS A 96 -14.20 6.42 3.14
CA HIS A 96 -13.65 5.07 3.10
C HIS A 96 -12.14 5.09 2.88
N ALA A 97 -11.62 5.97 2.02
CA ALA A 97 -10.18 6.12 1.81
C ALA A 97 -9.41 6.63 3.06
N LYS A 98 -10.09 7.30 4.00
CA LYS A 98 -9.52 7.72 5.28
C LYS A 98 -9.55 6.61 6.33
N GLU A 99 -10.62 5.83 6.35
CA GLU A 99 -10.79 4.68 7.26
C GLU A 99 -9.96 3.46 6.83
N CYS A 100 -9.73 3.32 5.52
CA CYS A 100 -9.10 2.17 4.89
C CYS A 100 -7.84 2.56 4.10
N PRO A 101 -6.86 3.26 4.70
CA PRO A 101 -5.77 3.82 3.94
C PRO A 101 -4.85 2.77 3.28
N LYS A 102 -4.74 1.58 3.87
CA LYS A 102 -3.95 0.47 3.32
C LYS A 102 -4.68 -0.20 2.16
N THR A 103 -5.97 -0.53 2.33
CA THR A 103 -6.77 -1.11 1.22
C THR A 103 -6.87 -0.14 0.06
N CYS A 104 -7.11 1.14 0.33
CA CYS A 104 -7.23 2.17 -0.69
C CYS A 104 -5.90 2.71 -1.20
N ALA A 105 -4.76 2.14 -0.80
CA ALA A 105 -3.41 2.55 -1.17
C ALA A 105 -3.12 4.05 -0.96
N THR A 106 -3.80 4.73 -0.02
CA THR A 106 -3.44 6.10 0.39
C THR A 106 -2.27 6.08 1.38
N CYS A 107 -2.03 4.91 1.96
CA CYS A 107 -0.79 4.53 2.61
C CYS A 107 -0.32 3.20 1.98
N ASP A 108 0.95 3.13 1.56
CA ASP A 108 1.53 1.92 1.00
C ASP A 108 2.96 1.68 1.51
N VAL A 109 3.05 1.14 2.73
CA VAL A 109 4.33 0.75 3.34
C VAL A 109 4.58 -0.74 3.11
N CYS A 110 5.81 -1.09 2.75
CA CYS A 110 6.21 -2.49 2.60
C CYS A 110 6.54 -3.13 3.95
N GLU A 111 5.49 -3.48 4.70
CA GLU A 111 5.57 -4.16 5.99
C GLU A 111 4.54 -5.30 6.08
N ASP A 112 4.74 -6.21 7.04
CA ASP A 112 3.67 -7.11 7.44
C ASP A 112 2.76 -6.36 8.42
N LEU A 113 1.44 -6.54 8.27
CA LEU A 113 0.43 -5.92 9.12
C LEU A 113 0.37 -6.57 10.51
N ILE A 114 0.73 -7.85 10.59
CA ILE A 114 0.81 -8.63 11.81
C ILE A 114 2.25 -8.97 12.15
N ASP A 115 2.49 -9.56 13.32
CA ASP A 115 3.82 -10.06 13.70
C ASP A 115 4.41 -10.97 12.60
N SER A 116 5.58 -10.59 12.08
CA SER A 116 6.22 -11.29 10.97
C SER A 116 6.53 -12.75 11.27
N SER A 117 6.66 -13.16 12.54
CA SER A 117 6.84 -14.58 12.87
C SER A 117 5.64 -15.44 12.44
N ILE A 118 4.43 -14.89 12.49
CA ILE A 118 3.20 -15.55 12.02
C ILE A 118 3.24 -15.69 10.50
N CYS A 119 3.65 -14.62 9.81
CA CYS A 119 3.81 -14.62 8.35
C CYS A 119 4.86 -15.61 7.88
N GLU A 120 6.02 -15.67 8.55
CA GLU A 120 7.11 -16.59 8.26
C GLU A 120 6.65 -18.06 8.35
N ASN A 121 5.83 -18.39 9.35
CA ASN A 121 5.26 -19.72 9.52
C ASN A 121 4.21 -20.10 8.46
N LYS A 122 3.59 -19.10 7.79
CA LYS A 122 2.53 -19.30 6.78
C LYS A 122 2.93 -18.85 5.37
N LYS A 123 4.22 -18.84 5.06
CA LYS A 123 4.75 -18.48 3.73
C LYS A 123 4.12 -19.25 2.57
N SER A 124 3.71 -20.50 2.80
CA SER A 124 3.02 -21.32 1.80
C SER A 124 1.72 -20.70 1.31
N ASP A 125 1.10 -19.83 2.11
CA ASP A 125 -0.25 -19.32 1.88
C ASP A 125 -0.23 -18.00 1.09
N CYS A 126 0.95 -17.49 0.72
CA CYS A 126 1.14 -16.23 0.00
C CYS A 126 0.50 -16.17 -1.41
N ALA A 127 -0.03 -17.29 -1.92
CA ALA A 127 -0.86 -17.27 -3.11
C ALA A 127 -2.21 -16.56 -2.86
N ASP A 128 -2.72 -16.63 -1.64
CA ASP A 128 -3.96 -16.03 -1.20
C ASP A 128 -3.85 -14.49 -1.07
N ASN A 129 -4.88 -13.77 -1.52
CA ASN A 129 -4.87 -12.30 -1.53
C ASN A 129 -4.96 -11.71 -0.12
N HIS A 130 -5.67 -12.38 0.80
CA HIS A 130 -5.69 -11.96 2.19
C HIS A 130 -4.30 -12.12 2.80
N MET A 131 -3.58 -13.20 2.49
CA MET A 131 -2.20 -13.37 2.94
C MET A 131 -1.27 -12.29 2.39
N LYS A 132 -1.39 -11.89 1.12
CA LYS A 132 -0.65 -10.75 0.56
C LYS A 132 -1.00 -9.43 1.24
N TYR A 133 -2.22 -9.29 1.73
CA TYR A 133 -2.63 -8.11 2.49
C TYR A 133 -2.01 -8.09 3.89
N VAL A 134 -2.12 -9.17 4.67
CA VAL A 134 -1.61 -9.21 6.06
C VAL A 134 -0.10 -9.41 6.14
N CYS A 135 0.51 -10.13 5.20
CA CYS A 135 1.91 -10.52 5.19
C CYS A 135 2.63 -9.97 3.95
N LYS A 136 2.34 -8.70 3.60
CA LYS A 136 2.76 -8.08 2.33
C LYS A 136 4.26 -8.17 2.09
N LYS A 137 5.06 -7.92 3.13
CA LYS A 137 6.53 -7.97 3.06
C LYS A 137 7.02 -9.41 2.99
N THR A 138 6.54 -10.29 3.85
CA THR A 138 6.96 -11.69 3.88
C THR A 138 6.59 -12.43 2.58
N CYS A 139 5.45 -12.11 1.98
CA CYS A 139 5.02 -12.61 0.68
C CYS A 139 5.69 -11.92 -0.51
N LYS A 140 6.63 -11.00 -0.26
CA LYS A 140 7.33 -10.21 -1.28
C LYS A 140 6.41 -9.44 -2.22
N TYR A 141 5.19 -9.16 -1.79
CA TYR A 141 4.18 -8.55 -2.64
C TYR A 141 4.46 -7.07 -2.89
N CYS A 142 5.07 -6.40 -1.90
CA CYS A 142 5.48 -5.00 -2.00
C CYS A 142 6.94 -4.79 -2.42
N GLU A 143 7.70 -5.85 -2.71
CA GLU A 143 9.07 -5.69 -3.26
C GLU A 143 9.01 -5.17 -4.70
N ASP A 144 8.00 -5.58 -5.46
CA ASP A 144 7.69 -5.00 -6.77
C ASP A 144 6.79 -3.78 -6.57
N THR A 145 7.33 -2.59 -6.84
CA THR A 145 6.57 -1.35 -6.82
C THR A 145 5.58 -1.25 -7.99
N CYS A 146 5.69 -2.13 -8.99
CA CYS A 146 4.71 -2.32 -10.06
C CYS A 146 3.73 -3.45 -9.72
N ASN A 147 2.79 -3.17 -8.81
CA ASN A 147 1.72 -4.09 -8.49
C ASN A 147 0.35 -3.39 -8.51
N ASP A 148 -0.70 -4.21 -8.54
CA ASP A 148 -2.05 -3.74 -8.21
C ASP A 148 -2.28 -3.99 -6.73
N VAL A 149 -2.66 -2.98 -5.96
CA VAL A 149 -3.05 -3.15 -4.57
C VAL A 149 -4.50 -3.63 -4.46
N ALA A 150 -5.36 -3.21 -5.39
CA ALA A 150 -6.76 -3.62 -5.43
C ALA A 150 -6.98 -5.06 -5.90
N SER A 151 -8.21 -5.54 -5.74
CA SER A 151 -8.68 -6.78 -6.33
C SER A 151 -8.57 -6.75 -7.86
N ASN A 152 -8.42 -7.95 -8.44
CA ASN A 152 -8.33 -8.11 -9.87
C ASN A 152 -9.62 -7.68 -10.58
N GLU A 153 -10.76 -7.92 -9.93
CA GLU A 153 -12.09 -7.55 -10.35
C GLU A 153 -12.25 -6.04 -10.47
N LEU A 154 -11.81 -5.28 -9.45
CA LEU A 154 -11.84 -3.82 -9.47
C LEU A 154 -10.98 -3.29 -10.62
N CYS A 155 -9.72 -3.71 -10.70
CA CYS A 155 -8.81 -3.19 -11.72
C CYS A 155 -9.28 -3.53 -13.14
N LYS A 156 -9.71 -4.77 -13.41
CA LYS A 156 -10.28 -5.15 -14.71
C LYS A 156 -11.47 -4.27 -15.08
N SER A 157 -12.39 -4.06 -14.13
CA SER A 157 -13.58 -3.25 -14.36
C SER A 157 -13.23 -1.79 -14.72
N HIS A 158 -12.32 -1.17 -13.96
CA HIS A 158 -11.92 0.23 -14.19
C HIS A 158 -11.06 0.42 -15.45
N VAL A 159 -10.16 -0.53 -15.76
CA VAL A 159 -9.41 -0.53 -17.03
C VAL A 159 -10.37 -0.58 -18.21
N SER A 160 -11.39 -1.45 -18.18
CA SER A 160 -12.37 -1.56 -19.26
C SER A 160 -13.21 -0.30 -19.47
N ARG A 161 -13.40 0.49 -18.41
CA ARG A 161 -14.15 1.76 -18.43
C ARG A 161 -13.29 2.97 -18.84
N GLY A 162 -11.97 2.82 -18.90
CA GLY A 162 -11.05 3.92 -19.19
C GLY A 162 -10.79 4.85 -17.99
N ASP A 163 -10.94 4.34 -16.77
CA ASP A 163 -10.83 5.16 -15.55
C ASP A 163 -9.38 5.38 -15.09
N CYS A 164 -8.41 4.69 -15.70
CA CYS A 164 -7.01 4.74 -15.31
C CYS A 164 -6.48 6.17 -15.18
N GLU A 165 -6.80 7.07 -16.10
CA GLU A 165 -6.31 8.47 -16.05
C GLU A 165 -7.23 9.43 -15.28
N ASN A 166 -8.45 9.00 -14.96
CA ASN A 166 -9.50 9.90 -14.48
C ASN A 166 -9.93 9.63 -13.03
N ASN A 167 -9.46 8.54 -12.43
CA ASN A 167 -9.76 8.21 -11.04
C ASN A 167 -8.46 8.00 -10.25
N GLU A 168 -8.20 8.90 -9.30
CA GLU A 168 -6.97 8.90 -8.50
C GLU A 168 -6.82 7.67 -7.59
N ALA A 169 -7.92 7.04 -7.17
CA ALA A 169 -7.84 5.77 -6.45
C ALA A 169 -7.42 4.64 -7.41
N VAL A 170 -7.99 4.58 -8.61
CA VAL A 170 -7.60 3.60 -9.64
C VAL A 170 -6.13 3.78 -10.03
N LYS A 171 -5.65 5.02 -10.23
CA LYS A 171 -4.23 5.30 -10.50
C LYS A 171 -3.30 4.67 -9.48
N ARG A 172 -3.63 4.84 -8.19
CA ARG A 172 -2.80 4.34 -7.08
C ARG A 172 -2.94 2.84 -6.87
N MET A 173 -4.17 2.31 -6.97
CA MET A 173 -4.47 0.92 -6.61
C MET A 173 -4.29 -0.07 -7.76
N CYS A 174 -4.31 0.36 -9.02
CA CYS A 174 -4.29 -0.49 -10.21
C CYS A 174 -3.12 -0.16 -11.14
N ARG A 175 -1.96 0.19 -10.58
CA ARG A 175 -0.80 0.67 -11.34
C ARG A 175 -0.37 -0.31 -12.43
N LYS A 176 -0.32 -1.61 -12.12
CA LYS A 176 0.09 -2.64 -13.09
C LYS A 176 -0.97 -2.82 -14.17
N SER A 177 -2.23 -2.96 -13.78
CA SER A 177 -3.35 -3.12 -14.72
C SER A 177 -3.55 -1.90 -15.64
N CYS A 178 -3.26 -0.71 -15.14
CA CYS A 178 -3.31 0.55 -15.91
C CYS A 178 -1.99 0.87 -16.64
N ASN A 179 -0.97 0.01 -16.57
CA ASN A 179 0.36 0.23 -17.15
C ASN A 179 1.10 1.49 -16.63
N PHE A 180 0.85 1.91 -15.40
CA PHE A 180 1.54 3.02 -14.72
C PHE A 180 2.81 2.58 -13.98
N CYS A 181 3.45 1.53 -14.47
CA CYS A 181 4.67 0.98 -13.90
C CYS A 181 5.94 1.60 -14.48
N GLU A 182 5.82 2.70 -15.23
CA GLU A 182 6.99 3.39 -15.72
C GLU A 182 7.80 3.92 -14.53
N ILE A 183 9.03 3.40 -14.46
CA ILE A 183 9.96 3.51 -13.37
C ILE A 183 10.42 4.97 -13.31
N GLU A 184 10.17 5.67 -12.20
CA GLU A 184 11.09 6.72 -11.78
C GLU A 184 12.43 6.02 -11.52
N GLN A 185 13.25 5.91 -12.56
CA GLN A 185 14.66 5.61 -12.41
C GLN A 185 15.30 6.89 -11.91
N CYS A 186 15.46 6.98 -10.59
CA CYS A 186 16.43 7.83 -9.94
C CYS A 186 17.38 6.95 -9.16
#